data_AF-A0A024U290-F1
#
_entry.id   AF-A0A024U290-F1
#
_cell.length_a   1.000
_cell.length_b   1.000
_cell.length_c   1.000
_cell.angle_alpha   90.00
_cell.angle_beta   90.00
_cell.angle_gamma   90.00
#
_symmetry.space_group_name_H-M   'P 1'
#
loop_
_entity.id
_entity.type
_entity.pdbx_description
1 polymer ?
#
loop_
_entity_poly.entity_id
_entity_poly.type
_entity_poly.pdbx_seq_one_letter_code
_entity_poly.pdbx_strand_id
1 'polypeptide(L)'
;MGLRSRKRRFAGITHDDAFDVETSSYTSTSPLSDHLRQSQDNVDAFNQFWKQMIAALAYMLAVYELYVLLTTVASNTAETAGVLAVLVLMKLVSCAAIYSVKELVLATGTGHSLCFSLCVVHTGMWLLLRVYGVASTFIRNSIPLCAVYYVCAAMTVWFIGNNVKSELARAEQLQQLVAKFATE
;
A
#
# COMPACT_ATOMS: atom_id res chain seq x y z
N MET A 1 30.96 3.82 -9.28
CA MET A 1 29.81 4.49 -8.63
C MET A 1 29.54 3.90 -7.22
N GLY A 2 30.43 4.11 -6.24
CA GLY A 2 30.36 3.36 -4.96
C GLY A 2 30.57 4.15 -3.67
N LEU A 3 30.90 5.44 -3.72
CA LEU A 3 31.31 6.20 -2.51
C LEU A 3 30.16 7.03 -1.89
N ARG A 4 29.12 7.37 -2.66
CA ARG A 4 27.97 8.15 -2.17
C ARG A 4 26.98 7.34 -1.33
N SER A 5 26.91 6.02 -1.56
CA SER A 5 26.06 5.10 -0.78
C SER A 5 26.67 4.76 0.59
N ARG A 6 28.00 4.56 0.66
CA ARG A 6 28.70 4.39 1.95
C ARG A 6 28.61 5.64 2.83
N LYS A 7 28.67 6.85 2.26
CA LYS A 7 28.49 8.10 3.03
C LYS A 7 27.10 8.24 3.65
N ARG A 8 26.03 7.68 3.08
CA ARG A 8 24.70 7.70 3.72
C ARG A 8 24.55 6.70 4.86
N ARG A 9 25.21 5.53 4.78
CA ARG A 9 25.29 4.59 5.91
C ARG A 9 26.17 5.11 7.04
N PHE A 10 27.21 5.89 6.73
CA PHE A 10 28.06 6.55 7.74
C PHE A 10 27.51 7.90 8.24
N ALA A 11 26.65 8.59 7.50
CA ALA A 11 26.02 9.83 7.99
C ALA A 11 24.87 9.58 8.97
N GLY A 12 24.38 8.34 9.08
CA GLY A 12 23.52 7.88 10.18
C GLY A 12 24.30 7.35 11.37
N ILE A 13 25.64 7.26 11.27
CA ILE A 13 26.54 7.14 12.41
C ILE A 13 26.99 8.57 12.68
N THR A 14 26.11 9.34 13.31
CA THR A 14 26.49 10.62 13.90
C THR A 14 27.67 10.37 14.85
N HIS A 15 28.49 11.40 15.05
CA HIS A 15 29.68 11.41 15.92
C HIS A 15 29.47 10.94 17.38
N ASP A 16 28.28 10.48 17.72
CA ASP A 16 27.79 10.08 19.04
C ASP A 16 27.97 8.58 19.35
N ASP A 17 28.31 7.74 18.38
CA ASP A 17 28.59 6.31 18.58
C ASP A 17 30.05 5.95 18.22
N ALA A 18 31.00 6.76 18.69
CA ALA A 18 32.42 6.41 18.58
C ALA A 18 32.77 5.40 19.68
N PHE A 19 33.24 4.20 19.28
CA PHE A 19 33.84 3.26 20.21
C PHE A 19 35.10 3.89 20.80
N ASP A 20 35.06 4.19 22.10
CA ASP A 20 36.19 4.78 22.79
C ASP A 20 37.19 3.67 23.12
N VAL A 21 38.28 3.66 22.36
CA VAL A 21 39.34 2.66 22.45
C VAL A 21 40.08 2.75 23.78
N GLU A 22 40.09 3.92 24.44
CA GLU A 22 40.78 4.13 25.72
C GLU A 22 39.99 3.59 26.92
N THR A 23 38.66 3.57 26.84
CA THR A 23 37.79 3.05 27.91
C THR A 23 37.17 1.68 27.59
N SER A 24 37.39 1.13 26.39
CA SER A 24 36.73 -0.09 25.89
C SER A 24 35.21 -0.05 26.02
N SER A 25 34.62 1.15 25.92
CA SER A 25 33.20 1.39 26.12
C SER A 25 32.59 2.11 24.93
N TYR A 26 31.31 1.82 24.66
CA TYR A 26 30.52 2.58 23.70
C TYR A 26 29.93 3.79 24.43
N THR A 27 30.45 4.97 24.16
CA THR A 27 29.93 6.23 24.71
C THR A 27 28.76 6.72 23.84
N SER A 28 27.65 5.99 23.82
CA SER A 28 26.44 6.50 23.17
C SER A 28 25.88 7.62 24.03
N THR A 29 25.95 8.86 23.54
CA THR A 29 25.46 10.06 24.25
C THR A 29 23.95 10.18 24.23
N SER A 30 23.25 9.40 23.41
CA SER A 30 21.80 9.41 23.34
C SER A 30 21.19 8.32 24.23
N PRO A 31 20.24 8.66 25.12
CA PRO A 31 19.58 7.66 25.94
C PRO A 31 18.80 6.69 25.04
N LEU A 32 18.75 5.40 25.42
CA LEU A 32 18.03 4.37 24.66
C LEU A 32 16.55 4.75 24.40
N SER A 33 15.96 5.58 25.26
CA SER A 33 14.64 6.18 25.07
C SER A 33 14.51 6.97 23.77
N ASP A 34 15.57 7.69 23.37
CA ASP A 34 15.58 8.52 22.17
C ASP A 34 15.69 7.64 20.91
N HIS A 35 16.49 6.57 20.95
CA HIS A 35 16.54 5.57 19.88
C HIS A 35 15.20 4.83 19.69
N LEU A 36 14.53 4.46 20.79
CA LEU A 36 13.22 3.81 20.73
C LEU A 36 12.15 4.75 20.16
N ARG A 37 12.14 6.01 20.59
CA ARG A 37 11.22 7.03 20.06
C ARG A 37 11.47 7.29 18.58
N GLN A 38 12.72 7.43 18.17
CA GLN A 38 13.09 7.62 16.77
C GLN A 38 12.70 6.41 15.91
N SER A 39 12.84 5.19 16.44
CA SER A 39 12.39 3.97 15.75
C SER A 39 10.88 3.96 15.54
N GLN A 40 10.08 4.34 16.55
CA GLN A 40 8.62 4.47 16.42
C GLN A 40 8.22 5.55 15.41
N ASP A 41 8.82 6.74 15.51
CA ASP A 41 8.55 7.84 14.58
C ASP A 41 8.86 7.45 13.12
N ASN A 42 9.95 6.69 12.90
CA ASN A 42 10.32 6.18 11.58
C ASN A 42 9.30 5.17 11.03
N VAL A 43 8.76 4.28 11.88
CA VAL A 43 7.73 3.30 11.50
C VAL A 43 6.43 4.01 11.12
N ASP A 44 6.03 5.02 11.88
CA ASP A 44 4.83 5.81 11.60
C ASP A 44 4.96 6.61 10.30
N ALA A 45 6.12 7.25 10.08
CA ALA A 45 6.42 7.96 8.83
C ALA A 45 6.40 7.01 7.61
N PHE A 46 7.01 5.82 7.75
CA PHE A 46 6.99 4.80 6.71
C PHE A 46 5.56 4.33 6.40
N ASN A 47 4.76 4.03 7.43
CA ASN A 47 3.37 3.63 7.28
C ASN A 47 2.55 4.73 6.58
N GLN A 48 2.69 5.98 7.02
CA GLN A 48 1.99 7.12 6.43
C GLN A 48 2.36 7.34 4.96
N PHE A 49 3.64 7.22 4.61
CA PHE A 49 4.11 7.29 3.22
C PHE A 49 3.40 6.27 2.33
N TRP A 50 3.32 5.01 2.76
CA TRP A 50 2.64 3.97 1.99
C TRP A 50 1.13 4.19 1.89
N LYS A 51 0.48 4.63 2.96
CA LYS A 51 -0.96 4.98 2.94
C LYS A 51 -1.24 6.08 1.91
N GLN A 52 -0.41 7.12 1.86
CA GLN A 52 -0.51 8.20 0.89
C GLN A 52 -0.28 7.70 -0.54
N MET A 53 0.73 6.84 -0.75
CA MET A 53 1.01 6.28 -2.07
C MET A 53 -0.14 5.41 -2.58
N ILE A 54 -0.71 4.55 -1.73
CA ILE A 54 -1.88 3.74 -2.08
C ILE A 54 -3.06 4.65 -2.44
N ALA A 55 -3.33 5.70 -1.65
CA ALA A 55 -4.40 6.65 -1.93
C ALA A 55 -4.19 7.39 -3.26
N ALA A 56 -2.98 7.88 -3.53
CA ALA A 56 -2.63 8.55 -4.79
C ALA A 56 -2.86 7.63 -6.00
N LEU A 57 -2.46 6.35 -5.89
CA LEU A 57 -2.70 5.35 -6.92
C LEU A 57 -4.19 5.09 -7.14
N ALA A 58 -5.02 5.06 -6.08
CA ALA A 58 -6.47 4.94 -6.21
C ALA A 58 -7.05 6.08 -7.04
N TYR A 59 -6.67 7.33 -6.76
CA TYR A 59 -7.14 8.48 -7.55
C TYR A 59 -6.73 8.38 -9.03
N MET A 60 -5.46 8.04 -9.30
CA MET A 60 -4.97 7.88 -10.67
C MET A 60 -5.73 6.79 -11.43
N LEU A 61 -6.02 5.66 -10.78
CA LEU A 61 -6.78 4.56 -11.38
C LEU A 61 -8.25 4.93 -11.61
N ALA A 62 -8.90 5.62 -10.68
CA ALA A 62 -10.27 6.08 -10.88
C ALA A 62 -10.40 7.07 -12.05
N VAL A 63 -9.45 8.01 -12.17
CA VAL A 63 -9.39 8.94 -13.32
C VAL A 63 -9.17 8.18 -14.63
N TYR A 64 -8.26 7.20 -14.63
CA TYR A 64 -8.02 6.36 -15.79
C TYR A 64 -9.28 5.58 -16.20
N GLU A 65 -9.99 4.97 -15.25
CA GLU A 65 -11.23 4.23 -15.51
C GLU A 65 -12.32 5.13 -16.10
N LEU A 66 -12.46 6.35 -15.59
CA LEU A 66 -13.39 7.34 -16.11
C LEU A 66 -13.01 7.80 -17.54
N TYR A 67 -11.72 7.98 -17.81
CA TYR A 67 -11.22 8.32 -19.14
C TYR A 67 -11.48 7.20 -20.16
N VAL A 68 -11.23 5.93 -19.79
CA VAL A 68 -11.54 4.77 -20.63
C VAL A 68 -13.05 4.66 -20.86
N LEU A 69 -13.88 4.95 -19.85
CA LEU A 69 -15.32 4.99 -20.02
C LEU A 69 -15.74 6.06 -21.04
N LEU A 70 -15.27 7.31 -20.88
CA LEU A 70 -15.57 8.43 -21.78
C LEU A 70 -15.18 8.11 -23.22
N THR A 71 -13.98 7.60 -23.45
CA THR A 71 -13.51 7.22 -24.79
C THR A 71 -14.31 6.07 -25.38
N THR A 72 -14.72 5.09 -24.57
CA THR A 72 -15.55 3.97 -25.01
C THR A 72 -16.97 4.43 -25.38
N VAL A 73 -17.56 5.35 -24.63
CA VAL A 73 -18.88 5.93 -24.96
C VAL A 73 -18.82 6.78 -26.23
N ALA A 74 -17.79 7.61 -26.37
CA ALA A 74 -17.66 8.53 -27.51
C ALA A 74 -17.36 7.82 -28.84
N SER A 75 -16.69 6.66 -28.81
CA SER A 75 -16.22 5.96 -30.01
C SER A 75 -17.15 4.86 -30.54
N ASN A 76 -18.16 4.42 -29.76
CA ASN A 76 -18.97 3.25 -30.09
C ASN A 76 -20.43 3.60 -30.36
N THR A 77 -20.66 4.37 -31.44
CA THR A 77 -22.00 4.76 -31.91
C THR A 77 -22.79 3.62 -32.57
N ALA A 78 -22.16 2.47 -32.84
CA ALA A 78 -22.76 1.33 -33.56
C ALA A 78 -23.25 0.18 -32.65
N GLU A 79 -23.03 0.25 -31.33
CA GLU A 79 -23.41 -0.80 -30.39
C GLU A 79 -24.82 -0.61 -29.82
N THR A 80 -25.45 -1.70 -29.41
CA THR A 80 -26.76 -1.64 -28.76
C THR A 80 -26.66 -0.94 -27.40
N ALA A 81 -27.69 -0.17 -27.04
CA ALA A 81 -27.74 0.55 -25.75
C ALA A 81 -27.53 -0.37 -24.53
N GLY A 82 -27.89 -1.66 -24.65
CA GLY A 82 -27.69 -2.66 -23.61
C GLY A 82 -26.22 -2.97 -23.32
N VAL A 83 -25.39 -3.15 -24.34
CA VAL A 83 -23.94 -3.40 -24.17
C VAL A 83 -23.27 -2.17 -23.53
N LEU A 84 -23.65 -0.97 -23.96
CA LEU A 84 -23.15 0.28 -23.38
C LEU A 84 -23.50 0.41 -21.89
N ALA A 85 -24.74 0.08 -21.51
CA ALA A 85 -25.17 0.10 -20.11
C ALA A 85 -24.36 -0.87 -19.23
N VAL A 86 -24.07 -2.07 -19.74
CA VAL A 86 -23.23 -3.05 -19.02
C VAL A 86 -21.80 -2.52 -18.84
N LEU A 87 -21.21 -1.91 -19.86
CA LEU A 87 -19.86 -1.33 -19.78
C LEU A 87 -19.79 -0.18 -18.78
N VAL A 88 -20.78 0.72 -18.78
CA VAL A 88 -20.89 1.80 -17.79
C VAL A 88 -20.97 1.20 -16.39
N LEU A 89 -21.83 0.19 -16.17
CA LEU A 89 -21.98 -0.47 -14.88
C LEU A 89 -20.66 -1.09 -14.41
N MET A 90 -19.95 -1.82 -15.28
CA MET A 90 -18.65 -2.41 -14.95
C MET A 90 -17.63 -1.34 -14.51
N LYS A 91 -17.59 -0.20 -15.19
CA LYS A 91 -16.69 0.91 -14.83
C LYS A 91 -17.07 1.56 -13.50
N LEU A 92 -18.35 1.75 -13.23
CA LEU A 92 -18.82 2.24 -11.93
C LEU A 92 -18.48 1.25 -10.80
N VAL A 93 -18.64 -0.06 -11.03
CA VAL A 93 -18.22 -1.10 -10.08
C VAL A 93 -16.71 -1.05 -9.84
N SER A 94 -15.89 -0.87 -10.89
CA SER A 94 -14.44 -0.72 -10.77
C SER A 94 -14.06 0.49 -9.91
N CYS A 95 -14.66 1.65 -10.18
CA CYS A 95 -14.43 2.87 -9.40
C CYS A 95 -14.85 2.71 -7.92
N ALA A 96 -16.02 2.10 -7.67
CA ALA A 96 -16.49 1.83 -6.32
C ALA A 96 -15.55 0.87 -5.57
N ALA A 97 -15.06 -0.18 -6.25
CA ALA A 97 -14.08 -1.11 -5.71
C ALA A 97 -12.78 -0.40 -5.35
N ILE A 98 -12.22 0.42 -6.24
CA ILE A 98 -11.01 1.22 -5.98
C ILE A 98 -11.22 2.16 -4.79
N TYR A 99 -12.37 2.84 -4.72
CA TYR A 99 -12.69 3.75 -3.62
C TYR A 99 -12.76 3.03 -2.27
N SER A 100 -13.37 1.83 -2.24
CA SER A 100 -13.51 1.03 -1.02
C SER A 100 -12.17 0.56 -0.42
N VAL A 101 -11.07 0.59 -1.18
CA VAL A 101 -9.71 0.33 -0.64
C VAL A 101 -9.33 1.35 0.44
N LYS A 102 -9.91 2.56 0.43
CA LYS A 102 -9.72 3.53 1.51
C LYS A 102 -10.01 2.93 2.89
N GLU A 103 -11.08 2.14 3.01
CA GLU A 103 -11.46 1.48 4.27
C GLU A 103 -10.52 0.33 4.65
N LEU A 104 -9.88 -0.31 3.66
CA LEU A 104 -8.81 -1.29 3.91
C LEU A 104 -7.58 -0.62 4.54
N VAL A 105 -7.24 0.59 4.09
CA VAL A 105 -6.05 1.34 4.50
C VAL A 105 -6.23 2.05 5.85
N LEU A 106 -7.46 2.43 6.21
CA LEU A 106 -7.81 3.15 7.44
C LEU A 106 -7.86 2.27 8.71
N ALA A 107 -7.41 1.01 8.63
CA ALA A 107 -7.23 0.09 9.76
C ALA A 107 -8.52 -0.31 10.51
N THR A 108 -9.71 -0.05 9.99
CA THR A 108 -10.94 -0.63 10.54
C THR A 108 -11.13 -2.10 10.14
N GLY A 109 -10.42 -2.58 9.12
CA GLY A 109 -10.51 -3.96 8.61
C GLY A 109 -11.87 -4.30 7.96
N THR A 110 -12.89 -3.46 8.15
CA THR A 110 -14.26 -3.61 7.67
C THR A 110 -14.38 -3.51 6.14
N GLY A 111 -13.49 -2.76 5.50
CA GLY A 111 -13.52 -2.52 4.05
C GLY A 111 -13.10 -3.72 3.18
N HIS A 112 -12.55 -4.78 3.78
CA HIS A 112 -12.01 -5.91 3.03
C HIS A 112 -13.10 -6.68 2.26
N SER A 113 -14.24 -6.93 2.91
CA SER A 113 -15.34 -7.71 2.34
C SER A 113 -16.00 -7.01 1.15
N LEU A 114 -16.24 -5.70 1.27
CA LEU A 114 -16.86 -4.89 0.22
C LEU A 114 -15.94 -4.80 -1.02
N CYS A 115 -14.68 -4.43 -0.81
CA CYS A 115 -13.72 -4.29 -1.92
C CYS A 115 -13.50 -5.61 -2.65
N PHE A 116 -13.33 -6.71 -1.90
CA PHE A 116 -13.19 -8.05 -2.44
C PHE A 116 -14.41 -8.44 -3.28
N SER A 117 -15.62 -8.27 -2.73
CA SER A 117 -16.87 -8.63 -3.40
C SER A 117 -17.04 -7.87 -4.71
N LEU A 118 -16.79 -6.55 -4.72
CA LEU A 118 -16.88 -5.74 -5.93
C LEU A 118 -15.83 -6.15 -6.98
N CYS A 119 -14.60 -6.48 -6.56
CA CYS A 119 -13.56 -7.00 -7.46
C CYS A 119 -13.96 -8.35 -8.08
N VAL A 120 -14.54 -9.25 -7.29
CA VAL A 120 -15.03 -10.56 -7.76
C VAL A 120 -16.18 -10.37 -8.76
N VAL A 121 -17.15 -9.51 -8.45
CA VAL A 121 -18.27 -9.19 -9.36
C VAL A 121 -17.75 -8.63 -10.67
N HIS A 122 -16.86 -7.62 -10.63
CA HIS A 122 -16.31 -7.03 -11.85
C HIS A 122 -15.52 -8.05 -12.69
N THR A 123 -14.69 -8.88 -12.04
CA THR A 123 -13.94 -9.95 -12.71
C THR A 123 -14.87 -10.99 -13.32
N GLY A 124 -15.94 -11.36 -12.62
CA GLY A 124 -16.97 -12.26 -13.13
C GLY A 124 -17.68 -11.70 -14.36
N MET A 125 -18.09 -10.42 -14.32
CA MET A 125 -18.68 -9.74 -15.48
C MET A 125 -17.70 -9.73 -16.66
N TRP A 126 -16.43 -9.46 -16.43
CA TRP A 126 -15.40 -9.48 -17.48
C TRP A 126 -15.20 -10.87 -18.11
N LEU A 127 -15.21 -11.92 -17.30
CA LEU A 127 -15.14 -13.31 -17.79
C LEU A 127 -16.38 -13.68 -18.61
N LEU A 128 -17.57 -13.25 -18.18
CA LEU A 128 -18.80 -13.46 -18.95
C LEU A 128 -18.73 -12.79 -20.32
N LEU A 129 -18.22 -11.55 -20.43
CA LEU A 129 -18.02 -10.89 -21.72
C LEU A 129 -17.13 -11.73 -22.67
N ARG A 130 -16.11 -12.42 -22.15
CA ARG A 130 -15.29 -13.34 -22.94
C ARG A 130 -16.06 -14.57 -23.41
N VAL A 131 -16.83 -15.20 -22.52
CA VAL A 131 -17.60 -16.41 -22.83
C VAL A 131 -18.67 -16.14 -23.88
N TYR A 132 -19.32 -14.98 -23.83
CA TYR A 132 -20.34 -14.56 -24.80
C TYR A 132 -19.76 -13.98 -26.10
N GLY A 133 -18.43 -13.96 -26.28
CA GLY A 133 -17.80 -13.55 -27.54
C GLY A 133 -17.93 -12.07 -27.87
N VAL A 134 -18.03 -11.19 -26.85
CA VAL A 134 -18.06 -9.73 -27.04
C VAL A 134 -16.76 -9.26 -27.71
N ALA A 135 -16.81 -8.19 -28.51
CA ALA A 135 -15.65 -7.73 -29.28
C ALA A 135 -14.40 -7.52 -28.39
N SER A 136 -13.25 -7.93 -28.92
CA SER A 136 -11.96 -7.94 -28.19
C SER A 136 -11.57 -6.57 -27.64
N THR A 137 -11.96 -5.49 -28.33
CA THR A 137 -11.73 -4.11 -27.91
C THR A 137 -12.43 -3.80 -26.58
N PHE A 138 -13.67 -4.26 -26.38
CA PHE A 138 -14.42 -4.06 -25.14
C PHE A 138 -13.86 -4.89 -23.99
N ILE A 139 -13.49 -6.14 -24.27
CA ILE A 139 -12.84 -7.01 -23.28
C ILE A 139 -11.54 -6.38 -22.79
N ARG A 140 -10.72 -5.83 -23.70
CA ARG A 140 -9.46 -5.16 -23.35
C ARG A 140 -9.72 -3.89 -22.55
N ASN A 141 -10.70 -3.09 -22.94
CA ASN A 141 -11.01 -1.84 -22.26
C ASN A 141 -11.67 -2.06 -20.89
N SER A 142 -12.20 -3.26 -20.59
CA SER A 142 -12.92 -3.57 -19.34
C SER A 142 -12.15 -4.48 -18.39
N ILE A 143 -10.82 -4.56 -18.53
CA ILE A 143 -9.97 -5.35 -17.64
C ILE A 143 -10.21 -4.91 -16.18
N PRO A 144 -10.37 -5.85 -15.23
CA PRO A 144 -10.67 -5.53 -13.83
C PRO A 144 -9.44 -5.01 -13.08
N LEU A 145 -9.05 -3.75 -13.36
CA LEU A 145 -7.94 -3.08 -12.70
C LEU A 145 -8.14 -2.96 -11.19
N CYS A 146 -9.40 -2.87 -10.74
CA CYS A 146 -9.73 -2.90 -9.33
C CYS A 146 -9.21 -4.16 -8.61
N ALA A 147 -9.24 -5.33 -9.25
CA ALA A 147 -8.76 -6.57 -8.65
C ALA A 147 -7.23 -6.57 -8.50
N VAL A 148 -6.51 -6.11 -9.53
CA VAL A 148 -5.05 -5.98 -9.49
C VAL A 148 -4.63 -4.99 -8.40
N TYR A 149 -5.29 -3.83 -8.37
CA TYR A 149 -5.03 -2.80 -7.36
C TYR A 149 -5.33 -3.29 -5.95
N TYR A 150 -6.47 -3.97 -5.74
CA TYR A 150 -6.84 -4.54 -4.46
C TYR A 150 -5.79 -5.54 -3.96
N VAL A 151 -5.33 -6.47 -4.80
CA VAL A 151 -4.31 -7.47 -4.42
C VAL A 151 -3.01 -6.77 -4.02
N CYS A 152 -2.54 -5.80 -4.81
CA CYS A 152 -1.35 -5.02 -4.48
C CYS A 152 -1.51 -4.24 -3.17
N ALA A 153 -2.65 -3.56 -2.97
CA ALA A 153 -2.94 -2.80 -1.76
C ALA A 153 -3.02 -3.71 -0.53
N ALA A 154 -3.71 -4.85 -0.64
CA ALA A 154 -3.85 -5.83 0.44
C ALA A 154 -2.49 -6.41 0.85
N MET A 155 -1.66 -6.83 -0.11
CA MET A 155 -0.31 -7.32 0.18
C MET A 155 0.56 -6.24 0.84
N THR A 156 0.44 -5.00 0.38
CA THR A 156 1.19 -3.87 0.93
C THR A 156 0.78 -3.57 2.37
N VAL A 157 -0.54 -3.50 2.65
CA VAL A 157 -1.07 -3.29 3.99
C VAL A 157 -0.67 -4.45 4.92
N TRP A 158 -0.71 -5.69 4.43
CA TRP A 158 -0.26 -6.86 5.19
C TRP A 158 1.23 -6.80 5.53
N PHE A 159 2.08 -6.44 4.54
CA PHE A 159 3.52 -6.28 4.74
C PHE A 159 3.84 -5.18 5.77
N ILE A 160 3.19 -4.02 5.66
CA ILE A 160 3.37 -2.92 6.61
C ILE A 160 2.90 -3.34 8.01
N GLY A 161 1.74 -4.00 8.12
CA GLY A 161 1.23 -4.48 9.39
C GLY A 161 2.18 -5.46 10.09
N ASN A 162 2.84 -6.33 9.33
CA ASN A 162 3.84 -7.25 9.88
C ASN A 162 5.11 -6.52 10.34
N ASN A 163 5.60 -5.52 9.59
CA ASN A 163 6.75 -4.73 10.00
C ASN A 163 6.49 -3.93 11.29
N VAL A 164 5.30 -3.34 11.41
CA VAL A 164 4.90 -2.62 12.64
C VAL A 164 4.92 -3.57 13.83
N LYS A 165 4.37 -4.78 13.68
CA LYS A 165 4.38 -5.80 14.75
C LYS A 165 5.80 -6.22 15.15
N SER A 166 6.71 -6.40 14.19
CA SER A 166 8.09 -6.77 14.51
C SER A 166 8.85 -5.67 15.23
N GLU A 167 8.62 -4.40 14.87
CA GLU A 167 9.26 -3.27 15.55
C GLU A 167 8.70 -3.07 16.96
N LEU A 168 7.40 -3.27 17.16
CA LEU A 168 6.80 -3.28 18.50
C LEU A 168 7.39 -4.40 19.37
N ALA A 169 7.51 -5.62 18.85
CA ALA A 169 8.12 -6.75 19.57
C ALA A 169 9.59 -6.46 19.92
N ARG A 170 10.34 -5.81 19.03
CA ARG A 170 11.72 -5.39 19.29
C ARG A 170 11.80 -4.32 20.38
N ALA A 171 10.89 -3.35 20.38
CA ALA A 171 10.82 -2.32 21.41
C ALA A 171 10.50 -2.92 22.79
N GLU A 172 9.58 -3.89 22.87
CA GLU A 172 9.26 -4.62 24.10
C GLU A 172 10.46 -5.41 24.63
N GLN A 173 11.19 -6.12 23.76
CA GLN A 173 12.41 -6.85 24.15
C GLN A 173 13.49 -5.90 24.69
N LEU A 174 13.68 -4.74 24.07
CA LEU A 174 14.63 -3.73 24.54
C LEU A 174 14.24 -3.17 25.91
N GLN A 175 12.94 -2.90 26.14
CA GLN A 175 12.46 -2.47 27.46
C GLN A 175 12.71 -3.52 28.54
N GLN A 176 12.49 -4.81 28.23
CA GLN A 176 12.77 -5.91 29.16
C GLN A 176 14.26 -6.02 29.49
N LEU A 177 15.15 -5.79 28.51
CA LEU A 177 16.59 -5.79 28.73
C LEU A 177 17.02 -4.64 29.64
N VAL A 178 16.53 -3.42 29.41
CA VAL A 178 16.81 -2.28 30.30
C VAL A 178 16.35 -2.55 31.72
N ALA A 179 15.15 -3.09 31.90
CA ALA A 179 14.62 -3.38 33.23
C ALA A 179 15.49 -4.40 33.99
N LYS A 180 16.05 -5.40 33.30
CA LYS A 180 16.95 -6.40 33.90
C LYS A 180 18.31 -5.81 34.28
N PHE A 181 18.91 -5.01 33.41
CA PHE A 181 20.23 -4.41 33.66
C PHE A 181 20.18 -3.18 34.59
N ALA A 182 19.01 -2.61 34.84
CA ALA A 182 18.84 -1.58 35.86
C ALA A 182 18.78 -2.14 37.30
N THR A 183 18.62 -3.46 37.44
CA THR A 183 18.55 -4.15 38.74
C THR A 183 19.83 -4.90 39.13
N GLU A 184 20.83 -4.93 38.26
CA GLU A 184 22.19 -5.43 38.51
C GLU A 184 23.16 -4.27 38.80
#